data_AF-A0A7Y3EHH2-F1
#
_entry.id   AF-A0A7Y3EHH2-F1
#
_cell.length_a   1.000
_cell.length_b   1.000
_cell.length_c   1.000
_cell.angle_alpha   90.00
_cell.angle_beta   90.00
_cell.angle_gamma   90.00
#
_symmetry.space_group_name_H-M   'P 1'
#
loop_
_entity.id
_entity.type
_entity.pdbx_description
1 polymer ?
#
loop_
_entity_poly.entity_id
_entity_poly.type
_entity_poly.pdbx_seq_one_letter_code
_entity_poly.pdbx_strand_id
1 'polypeptide(L)'
;MFKANRDIQVYSRLKVLILSILVIIPSLMFGQIESAVDSTQIRIGEQITYTISVQADSTDLVIFPEGQTFMPLEVIEFYKTDSLKENNLMQLVKQYALTQFDSGKYTIPQQKVQIGEKVFFTDSVKIEVRGIVVDTTKQKLYDIKPLIEVDRSYSGWWKILLLICLLVALVAGVIYWFFLRKKPMTEEEKIAILPPYERAKLALQKLDQSNYLQRKDLKGYYSDLTMIIRQYIDEKVYDHALESTTQELVDRLQLLKDGNQVDLDLKTIKNIETVLKRADLVKFAKSRPDQELAKLDRSTVVLEIDHVKDALPEPTEEEKLEDVKYLEELAQKRKRRRIIWSSMLAVLVVIGTYV
;
A
#
# COMPACT_ATOMS: atom_id res chain seq x y z
N MET A 1 -51.98 -79.65 57.25
CA MET A 1 -53.26 -79.65 57.99
C MET A 1 -53.15 -78.63 59.13
N PHE A 2 -53.82 -77.48 58.96
CA PHE A 2 -54.30 -76.49 59.94
C PHE A 2 -53.40 -75.80 61.01
N LYS A 3 -53.50 -74.45 60.97
CA LYS A 3 -53.40 -73.41 62.02
C LYS A 3 -51.99 -73.09 62.55
N ALA A 4 -51.36 -71.95 62.23
CA ALA A 4 -51.76 -70.53 62.20
C ALA A 4 -51.98 -69.90 63.60
N ASN A 5 -51.01 -69.05 63.96
CA ASN A 5 -51.24 -67.62 64.18
C ASN A 5 -52.07 -67.21 65.42
N ARG A 6 -51.43 -67.17 66.60
CA ARG A 6 -52.00 -66.42 67.75
C ARG A 6 -51.03 -65.79 68.76
N ASP A 7 -49.72 -66.05 68.70
CA ASP A 7 -48.78 -65.53 69.73
C ASP A 7 -48.03 -64.25 69.35
N ILE A 8 -48.24 -63.72 68.14
CA ILE A 8 -47.53 -62.54 67.63
C ILE A 8 -48.15 -61.21 68.14
N GLN A 9 -49.38 -61.22 68.66
CA GLN A 9 -50.07 -59.99 69.08
C GLN A 9 -49.78 -59.52 70.53
N VAL A 10 -49.24 -60.37 71.41
CA VAL A 10 -49.04 -60.02 72.83
C VAL A 10 -47.68 -59.33 73.08
N TYR A 11 -46.63 -59.72 72.35
CA TYR A 11 -45.31 -59.09 72.45
C TYR A 11 -45.21 -57.70 71.79
N SER A 12 -46.17 -57.35 70.92
CA SER A 12 -46.22 -56.05 70.24
C SER A 12 -46.68 -54.91 71.17
N ARG A 13 -47.56 -55.17 72.14
CA ARG A 13 -48.09 -54.12 73.04
C ARG A 13 -47.24 -53.89 74.28
N LEU A 14 -46.42 -54.87 74.69
CA LEU A 14 -45.53 -54.75 75.85
C LEU A 14 -44.20 -54.03 75.52
N LYS A 15 -43.72 -54.12 74.27
CA LYS A 15 -42.55 -53.34 73.80
C LYS A 15 -42.87 -51.86 73.53
N VAL A 16 -44.14 -51.52 73.30
CA VAL A 16 -44.58 -50.13 73.05
C VAL A 16 -44.71 -49.34 74.36
N LEU A 17 -44.84 -50.01 75.50
CA LEU A 17 -45.03 -49.38 76.82
C LEU A 17 -43.73 -49.24 77.65
N ILE A 18 -42.65 -49.92 77.24
CA ILE A 18 -41.29 -49.76 77.81
C ILE A 18 -40.41 -48.83 76.95
N LEU A 19 -40.88 -48.45 75.75
CA LEU A 19 -40.25 -47.47 74.87
C LEU A 19 -40.72 -46.01 75.14
N SER A 20 -41.56 -45.78 76.15
CA SER A 20 -42.17 -44.48 76.44
C SER A 20 -41.69 -43.82 77.74
N ILE A 21 -40.69 -44.37 78.43
CA ILE A 21 -40.11 -43.76 79.63
C ILE A 21 -38.59 -43.62 79.44
N LEU A 22 -38.15 -42.35 79.54
CA LEU A 22 -36.77 -41.88 79.66
C LEU A 22 -36.03 -41.47 78.38
N VAL A 23 -36.74 -40.81 77.46
CA VAL A 23 -36.17 -39.67 76.72
C VAL A 23 -36.50 -38.41 77.52
N ILE A 24 -35.67 -38.11 78.52
CA ILE A 24 -35.51 -36.75 79.04
C ILE A 24 -34.06 -36.39 78.71
N ILE A 25 -33.83 -36.03 77.44
CA ILE A 25 -32.68 -35.22 77.10
C ILE A 25 -33.13 -33.80 77.40
N PRO A 26 -32.55 -33.10 78.39
CA PRO A 26 -32.85 -31.69 78.58
C PRO A 26 -32.38 -30.96 77.33
N SER A 27 -33.34 -30.50 76.54
CA SER A 27 -33.11 -29.54 75.48
C SER A 27 -32.96 -28.15 76.12
N LEU A 28 -32.15 -27.31 75.46
CA LEU A 28 -31.95 -25.88 75.69
C LEU A 28 -31.09 -25.49 76.92
N MET A 29 -29.78 -25.73 76.80
CA MET A 29 -28.80 -24.70 77.18
C MET A 29 -28.34 -24.03 75.88
N PHE A 30 -29.21 -23.25 75.24
CA PHE A 30 -28.73 -22.33 74.21
C PHE A 30 -27.90 -21.28 74.96
N GLY A 31 -26.58 -21.35 74.79
CA GLY A 31 -25.71 -20.27 75.21
C GLY A 31 -26.13 -19.00 74.47
N GLN A 32 -25.93 -17.83 75.09
CA GLN A 32 -26.18 -16.55 74.44
C GLN A 32 -25.38 -16.39 73.13
N ILE A 33 -24.32 -17.21 72.97
CA ILE A 33 -23.45 -17.29 71.80
C ILE A 33 -23.15 -18.76 71.50
N GLU A 34 -23.26 -19.13 70.23
CA GLU A 34 -22.82 -20.41 69.68
C GLU A 34 -21.86 -20.18 68.52
N SER A 35 -20.90 -21.09 68.36
CA SER A 35 -19.96 -21.06 67.24
C SER A 35 -19.87 -22.42 66.57
N ALA A 36 -19.87 -22.45 65.24
CA ALA A 36 -19.80 -23.66 64.45
C ALA A 36 -18.82 -23.50 63.28
N VAL A 37 -18.24 -24.61 62.85
CA VAL A 37 -17.46 -24.72 61.60
C VAL A 37 -18.13 -25.77 60.72
N ASP A 38 -18.16 -25.54 59.42
CA ASP A 38 -18.68 -26.48 58.43
C ASP A 38 -17.86 -27.79 58.33
N SER A 39 -16.54 -27.71 58.42
CA SER A 39 -15.63 -28.87 58.48
C SER A 39 -14.48 -28.69 59.45
N THR A 40 -14.17 -29.74 60.20
CA THR A 40 -12.96 -29.80 61.05
C THR A 40 -11.74 -30.36 60.32
N GLN A 41 -11.90 -30.79 59.06
CA GLN A 41 -10.85 -31.36 58.23
C GLN A 41 -10.90 -30.76 56.83
N ILE A 42 -9.82 -30.12 56.40
CA ILE A 42 -9.71 -29.49 55.07
C ILE A 42 -8.39 -29.84 54.40
N ARG A 43 -8.29 -29.62 53.10
CA ARG A 43 -7.03 -29.69 52.36
C ARG A 43 -6.31 -28.34 52.44
N ILE A 44 -5.00 -28.36 52.21
CA ILE A 44 -4.21 -27.13 52.05
C ILE A 44 -4.88 -26.20 51.03
N GLY A 45 -5.14 -24.94 51.41
CA GLY A 45 -5.75 -23.92 50.57
C GLY A 45 -7.27 -24.04 50.38
N GLU A 46 -7.93 -25.02 51.01
CA GLU A 46 -9.38 -25.11 51.06
C GLU A 46 -9.94 -24.15 52.11
N GLN A 47 -11.16 -23.66 51.90
CA GLN A 47 -11.81 -22.71 52.80
C GLN A 47 -12.75 -23.44 53.77
N ILE A 48 -12.77 -22.98 55.03
CA ILE A 48 -13.81 -23.32 56.01
C ILE A 48 -14.68 -22.11 56.30
N THR A 49 -15.94 -22.37 56.60
CA THR A 49 -16.91 -21.36 57.02
C THR A 49 -17.07 -21.43 58.54
N TYR A 50 -16.54 -20.43 59.24
CA TYR A 50 -16.76 -20.27 60.68
C TYR A 50 -17.98 -19.37 60.91
N THR A 51 -18.96 -19.86 61.66
CA THR A 51 -20.22 -19.17 61.94
C THR A 51 -20.33 -18.88 63.43
N ILE A 52 -20.62 -17.63 63.79
CA ILE A 52 -20.99 -17.22 65.15
C ILE A 52 -22.47 -16.83 65.14
N SER A 53 -23.26 -17.50 65.96
CA SER A 53 -24.69 -17.24 66.19
C SER A 53 -24.87 -16.62 67.56
N VAL A 54 -25.56 -15.49 67.65
CA VAL A 54 -25.78 -14.74 68.89
C VAL A 54 -27.27 -14.52 69.07
N GLN A 55 -27.79 -14.78 70.27
CA GLN A 55 -29.14 -14.41 70.67
C GLN A 55 -29.07 -13.26 71.68
N ALA A 56 -29.63 -12.11 71.34
CA ALA A 56 -29.61 -10.92 72.18
C ALA A 56 -30.97 -10.21 72.19
N ASP A 57 -31.22 -9.35 73.18
CA ASP A 57 -32.41 -8.50 73.18
C ASP A 57 -32.33 -7.49 72.03
N SER A 58 -33.49 -7.14 71.45
CA SER A 58 -33.54 -6.25 70.27
C SER A 58 -32.99 -4.84 70.50
N THR A 59 -32.76 -4.45 71.76
CA THR A 59 -32.19 -3.16 72.17
C THR A 59 -30.67 -3.20 72.36
N ASP A 60 -30.07 -4.38 72.41
CA ASP A 60 -28.64 -4.55 72.69
C ASP A 60 -27.81 -4.41 71.41
N LEU A 61 -26.69 -3.69 71.51
CA LEU A 61 -25.70 -3.61 70.44
C LEU A 61 -24.77 -4.83 70.50
N VAL A 62 -24.70 -5.61 69.41
CA VAL A 62 -23.80 -6.76 69.28
C VAL A 62 -22.60 -6.42 68.39
N ILE A 63 -21.40 -6.61 68.92
CA ILE A 63 -20.13 -6.38 68.23
C ILE A 63 -19.41 -7.72 68.04
N PHE A 64 -19.20 -8.08 66.77
CA PHE A 64 -18.50 -9.29 66.36
C PHE A 64 -16.96 -9.07 66.26
N PRO A 65 -16.15 -10.13 66.32
CA PRO A 65 -14.70 -10.04 66.15
C PRO A 65 -14.35 -9.57 64.73
N GLU A 66 -13.47 -8.57 64.64
CA GLU A 66 -12.94 -8.05 63.39
C GLU A 66 -11.40 -8.05 63.40
N GLY A 67 -10.79 -8.10 62.21
CA GLY A 67 -9.33 -8.12 62.05
C GLY A 67 -8.71 -9.52 62.14
N GLN A 68 -7.43 -9.59 62.49
CA GLN A 68 -6.63 -10.83 62.52
C GLN A 68 -6.71 -11.57 63.87
N THR A 69 -7.92 -11.82 64.37
CA THR A 69 -8.13 -12.56 65.64
C THR A 69 -8.17 -14.08 65.47
N PHE A 70 -8.10 -14.58 64.24
CA PHE A 70 -8.24 -16.00 63.87
C PHE A 70 -6.90 -16.73 63.69
N MET A 71 -5.76 -16.06 63.95
CA MET A 71 -4.43 -16.66 63.83
C MET A 71 -4.33 -17.96 64.66
N PRO A 72 -3.73 -19.03 64.12
CA PRO A 72 -2.90 -19.08 62.91
C PRO A 72 -3.66 -19.27 61.58
N LEU A 73 -5.00 -19.26 61.56
CA LEU A 73 -5.76 -19.28 60.30
C LEU A 73 -5.92 -17.87 59.73
N GLU A 74 -6.01 -17.80 58.40
CA GLU A 74 -6.17 -16.54 57.67
C GLU A 74 -7.64 -16.31 57.32
N VAL A 75 -8.13 -15.08 57.51
CA VAL A 75 -9.48 -14.67 57.09
C VAL A 75 -9.44 -14.22 55.63
N ILE A 76 -10.15 -14.93 54.75
CA ILE A 76 -10.31 -14.55 53.35
C ILE A 76 -11.41 -13.48 53.22
N GLU A 77 -12.53 -13.67 53.90
CA GLU A 77 -13.73 -12.86 53.71
C GLU A 77 -14.56 -12.75 55.00
N PHE A 78 -15.11 -11.56 55.22
CA PHE A 78 -16.10 -11.28 56.26
C PHE A 78 -17.48 -11.15 55.61
N TYR A 79 -18.36 -12.13 55.80
CA TYR A 79 -19.71 -12.06 55.25
C TYR A 79 -20.57 -11.03 56.01
N LYS A 80 -21.65 -10.55 55.36
CA LYS A 80 -22.61 -9.66 56.03
C LYS A 80 -23.31 -10.39 57.18
N THR A 81 -23.57 -9.67 58.26
CA THR A 81 -24.33 -10.22 59.39
C THR A 81 -25.79 -10.40 58.96
N ASP A 82 -26.31 -11.60 59.13
CA ASP A 82 -27.73 -11.89 58.94
C ASP A 82 -28.46 -11.73 60.29
N SER A 83 -29.71 -11.26 60.25
CA SER A 83 -30.50 -10.96 61.45
C SER A 83 -31.93 -11.44 61.30
N LEU A 84 -32.39 -12.26 62.25
CA LEU A 84 -33.78 -12.67 62.38
C LEU A 84 -34.33 -12.12 63.70
N LYS A 85 -35.43 -11.37 63.64
CA LYS A 85 -36.09 -10.83 64.84
C LYS A 85 -37.32 -11.65 65.17
N GLU A 86 -37.38 -12.17 66.39
CA GLU A 86 -38.52 -12.92 66.91
C GLU A 86 -38.96 -12.31 68.25
N ASN A 87 -40.09 -11.61 68.23
CA ASN A 87 -40.62 -10.84 69.36
C ASN A 87 -39.60 -9.82 69.92
N ASN A 88 -39.16 -10.01 71.18
CA ASN A 88 -38.21 -9.13 71.85
C ASN A 88 -36.74 -9.56 71.66
N LEU A 89 -36.51 -10.75 71.08
CA LEU A 89 -35.19 -11.32 70.85
C LEU A 89 -34.77 -11.17 69.38
N MET A 90 -33.48 -10.96 69.16
CA MET A 90 -32.84 -10.93 67.85
C MET A 90 -31.78 -12.02 67.80
N GLN A 91 -31.82 -12.83 66.74
CA GLN A 91 -30.80 -13.79 66.39
C GLN A 91 -29.93 -13.20 65.30
N LEU A 92 -28.63 -13.07 65.58
CA LEU A 92 -27.63 -12.56 64.65
C LEU A 92 -26.70 -13.70 64.25
N VAL A 93 -26.42 -13.82 62.95
CA VAL A 93 -25.50 -14.83 62.40
C VAL A 93 -24.42 -14.12 61.61
N LYS A 94 -23.16 -14.37 61.97
CA LYS A 94 -21.98 -13.81 61.28
C LYS A 94 -21.09 -14.94 60.81
N GLN A 95 -20.74 -14.90 59.52
CA GLN A 95 -19.88 -15.91 58.91
C GLN A 95 -18.53 -15.34 58.49
N TYR A 96 -17.50 -16.17 58.59
CA TYR A 96 -16.13 -15.87 58.23
C TYR A 96 -15.59 -17.00 57.34
N ALA A 97 -14.96 -16.63 56.24
CA ALA A 97 -14.19 -17.54 55.40
C ALA A 97 -12.77 -17.63 55.93
N LEU A 98 -12.35 -18.79 56.43
CA LEU A 98 -10.99 -19.02 56.92
C LEU A 98 -10.24 -20.03 56.03
N THR A 99 -8.91 -19.90 55.91
CA THR A 99 -8.07 -20.90 55.23
C THR A 99 -6.69 -21.04 55.88
N GLN A 100 -5.93 -22.01 55.41
CA GLN A 100 -4.53 -22.24 55.78
C GLN A 100 -3.75 -22.87 54.61
N PHE A 101 -2.54 -22.38 54.39
CA PHE A 101 -1.67 -22.79 53.27
C PHE A 101 -0.63 -23.86 53.64
N ASP A 102 -0.53 -24.22 54.92
CA ASP A 102 0.37 -25.26 55.42
C ASP A 102 -0.40 -26.43 56.03
N SER A 103 0.02 -27.67 55.75
CA SER A 103 -0.55 -28.85 56.43
C SER A 103 -0.19 -28.87 57.91
N GLY A 104 -1.14 -29.20 58.77
CA GLY A 104 -0.93 -29.22 60.20
C GLY A 104 -2.23 -29.29 60.99
N LYS A 105 -2.11 -29.22 62.31
CA LYS A 105 -3.25 -29.11 63.22
C LYS A 105 -3.25 -27.70 63.81
N TYR A 106 -4.29 -26.95 63.50
CA TYR A 106 -4.45 -25.56 63.91
C TYR A 106 -5.66 -25.44 64.83
N THR A 107 -5.70 -24.39 65.63
CA THR A 107 -6.82 -24.12 66.54
C THR A 107 -7.31 -22.71 66.26
N ILE A 108 -8.59 -22.56 65.94
CA ILE A 108 -9.27 -21.27 65.95
C ILE A 108 -9.39 -20.87 67.43
N PRO A 109 -8.73 -19.78 67.86
CA PRO A 109 -8.78 -19.34 69.24
C PRO A 109 -10.18 -18.82 69.59
N GLN A 110 -10.49 -18.73 70.88
CA GLN A 110 -11.76 -18.19 71.35
C GLN A 110 -11.94 -16.76 70.87
N GLN A 111 -13.09 -16.49 70.25
CA GLN A 111 -13.39 -15.18 69.69
C GLN A 111 -14.23 -14.36 70.67
N LYS A 112 -13.86 -13.10 70.84
CA LYS A 112 -14.57 -12.15 71.69
C LYS A 112 -15.78 -11.60 70.96
N VAL A 113 -16.95 -11.68 71.58
CA VAL A 113 -18.19 -11.04 71.12
C VAL A 113 -18.76 -10.20 72.26
N GLN A 114 -19.13 -8.96 71.99
CA GLN A 114 -19.69 -8.06 72.98
C GLN A 114 -21.18 -7.85 72.73
N ILE A 115 -22.00 -8.02 73.76
CA ILE A 115 -23.46 -7.81 73.74
C ILE A 115 -23.78 -6.76 74.80
N GLY A 116 -24.10 -5.54 74.37
CA GLY A 116 -24.22 -4.39 75.26
C GLY A 116 -22.92 -4.14 76.04
N GLU A 117 -23.00 -4.22 77.37
CA GLU A 117 -21.84 -4.06 78.27
C GLU A 117 -21.15 -5.39 78.63
N LYS A 118 -21.72 -6.54 78.25
CA LYS A 118 -21.20 -7.86 78.58
C LYS A 118 -20.31 -8.41 77.47
N VAL A 119 -19.23 -9.09 77.87
CA VAL A 119 -18.29 -9.75 76.96
C VAL A 119 -18.44 -11.26 77.08
N PHE A 120 -18.57 -11.91 75.95
CA PHE A 120 -18.66 -13.35 75.81
C PHE A 120 -17.54 -13.86 74.89
N PHE A 121 -17.19 -15.13 75.05
CA PHE A 121 -16.18 -15.80 74.25
C PHE A 121 -16.76 -17.04 73.60
N THR A 122 -16.40 -17.29 72.34
CA THR A 122 -16.73 -18.55 71.66
C THR A 122 -15.84 -19.69 72.15
N ASP A 123 -16.21 -20.92 71.81
CA ASP A 123 -15.34 -22.07 72.01
C ASP A 123 -14.18 -22.07 71.02
N SER A 124 -13.05 -22.66 71.42
CA SER A 124 -11.92 -22.89 70.52
C SER A 124 -12.16 -24.15 69.70
N VAL A 125 -11.90 -24.09 68.38
CA VAL A 125 -12.15 -25.23 67.47
C VAL A 125 -10.83 -25.70 66.85
N LYS A 126 -10.56 -27.01 66.89
CA LYS A 126 -9.38 -27.60 66.24
C LYS A 126 -9.69 -27.97 64.79
N ILE A 127 -8.83 -27.56 63.88
CA ILE A 127 -8.90 -27.81 62.44
C ILE A 127 -7.67 -28.62 62.01
N GLU A 128 -7.88 -29.71 61.29
CA GLU A 128 -6.80 -30.50 60.68
C GLU A 128 -6.70 -30.18 59.17
N VAL A 129 -5.56 -29.64 58.76
CA VAL A 129 -5.25 -29.31 57.37
C VAL A 129 -4.38 -30.42 56.79
N ARG A 130 -4.94 -31.17 55.85
CA ARG A 130 -4.28 -32.31 55.20
C ARG A 130 -3.56 -31.89 53.94
N GLY A 131 -2.34 -32.38 53.79
CA GLY A 131 -1.62 -32.31 52.52
C GLY A 131 -2.32 -33.13 51.44
N ILE A 132 -2.17 -32.69 50.19
CA ILE A 132 -2.63 -33.44 49.02
C ILE A 132 -1.50 -34.39 48.62
N VAL A 133 -1.70 -35.69 48.82
CA VAL A 133 -0.73 -36.70 48.36
C VAL A 133 -0.93 -36.89 46.85
N VAL A 134 0.03 -36.44 46.06
CA VAL A 134 0.06 -36.71 44.61
C VAL A 134 0.77 -38.03 44.36
N ASP A 135 0.07 -38.97 43.70
CA ASP A 135 0.61 -40.28 43.32
C ASP A 135 1.52 -40.13 42.09
N THR A 136 2.82 -39.95 42.33
CA THR A 136 3.83 -39.77 41.28
C THR A 136 4.11 -41.05 40.50
N THR A 137 3.65 -42.22 40.97
CA THR A 137 3.86 -43.52 40.31
C THR A 137 2.97 -43.73 39.08
N LYS A 138 1.85 -43.01 38.98
CA LYS A 138 0.97 -43.04 37.78
C LYS A 138 1.43 -42.08 36.68
N GLN A 139 2.40 -41.22 36.98
CA GLN A 139 2.87 -40.21 36.04
C GLN A 139 4.05 -40.77 35.25
N LYS A 140 3.81 -41.10 33.97
CA LYS A 140 4.85 -41.59 33.06
C LYS A 140 5.94 -40.53 32.92
N LEU A 141 7.16 -40.87 33.31
CA LEU A 141 8.34 -40.05 33.04
C LEU A 141 8.62 -40.11 31.53
N TYR A 142 8.67 -38.95 30.88
CA TYR A 142 9.02 -38.83 29.47
C TYR A 142 10.48 -38.41 29.34
N ASP A 143 11.17 -38.97 28.34
CA ASP A 143 12.50 -38.51 27.96
C ASP A 143 12.48 -37.04 27.54
N ILE A 144 13.65 -36.41 27.64
CA ILE A 144 13.87 -35.03 27.18
C ILE A 144 13.51 -34.99 25.69
N LYS A 145 12.53 -34.15 25.33
CA LYS A 145 12.12 -33.99 23.94
C LYS A 145 13.34 -33.59 23.09
N PRO A 146 13.59 -34.26 21.95
CA PRO A 146 14.66 -33.87 21.05
C PRO A 146 14.41 -32.44 20.56
N LEU A 147 15.50 -31.73 20.25
CA LEU A 147 15.41 -30.43 19.59
C LEU A 147 14.68 -30.63 18.26
N ILE A 148 13.53 -29.98 18.11
CA ILE A 148 12.80 -29.96 16.84
C ILE A 148 13.62 -29.08 15.90
N GLU A 149 14.14 -29.67 14.81
CA GLU A 149 14.70 -28.89 13.71
C GLU A 149 13.57 -28.08 13.09
N VAL A 150 13.58 -26.79 13.35
CA VAL A 150 12.70 -25.85 12.65
C VAL A 150 13.32 -25.63 11.28
N ASP A 151 12.62 -26.06 10.23
CA ASP A 151 12.98 -25.71 8.86
C ASP A 151 13.16 -24.19 8.78
N ARG A 152 14.38 -23.74 8.49
CA ARG A 152 14.64 -22.32 8.27
C ARG A 152 13.81 -21.92 7.06
N SER A 153 12.68 -21.25 7.30
CA SER A 153 11.95 -20.54 6.27
C SER A 153 12.89 -19.50 5.71
N TYR A 154 13.53 -19.81 4.57
CA TYR A 154 14.26 -18.84 3.79
C TYR A 154 13.24 -17.78 3.40
N SER A 155 13.19 -16.70 4.19
CA SER A 155 12.32 -15.57 3.94
C SER A 155 12.59 -15.14 2.50
N GLY A 156 11.57 -15.28 1.65
CA GLY A 156 11.62 -14.97 0.22
C GLY A 156 11.88 -13.49 -0.09
N TRP A 157 12.36 -12.71 0.88
CA TRP A 157 12.78 -11.33 0.75
C TRP A 157 13.76 -11.08 -0.39
N TRP A 158 14.67 -12.02 -0.68
CA TRP A 158 15.55 -11.90 -1.85
C TRP A 158 14.78 -11.94 -3.17
N LYS A 159 13.70 -12.72 -3.26
CA LYS A 159 12.81 -12.74 -4.44
C LYS A 159 12.04 -11.41 -4.57
N ILE A 160 11.58 -10.86 -3.45
CA ILE A 160 10.93 -9.55 -3.40
C ILE A 160 11.91 -8.43 -3.81
N LEU A 161 13.15 -8.47 -3.31
CA LEU A 161 14.20 -7.52 -3.65
C LEU A 161 14.58 -7.60 -5.14
N LEU A 162 14.67 -8.81 -5.71
CA LEU A 162 14.89 -9.02 -7.13
C LEU A 162 13.73 -8.46 -7.97
N LEU A 163 12.48 -8.67 -7.55
CA LEU A 163 11.29 -8.14 -8.22
C LEU A 163 11.26 -6.60 -8.20
N ILE A 164 11.59 -5.99 -7.05
CA ILE A 164 11.71 -4.53 -6.93
C ILE A 164 12.83 -4.00 -7.85
N CYS A 165 13.99 -4.66 -7.87
CA CYS A 165 15.10 -4.26 -8.73
C CYS A 165 14.74 -4.36 -10.21
N LEU A 166 14.01 -5.41 -10.62
CA LEU A 166 13.51 -5.59 -11.98
C LEU A 166 12.53 -4.47 -12.36
N LEU A 167 11.61 -4.12 -11.45
CA LEU A 167 10.63 -3.05 -11.68
C LEU A 167 11.32 -1.68 -11.81
N VAL A 168 12.29 -1.39 -10.94
CA VAL A 168 13.11 -0.17 -11.05
C VAL A 168 13.89 -0.13 -12.36
N ALA A 169 14.50 -1.23 -12.77
CA ALA A 169 15.22 -1.32 -14.05
C ALA A 169 14.29 -1.11 -15.25
N LEU A 170 13.06 -1.65 -15.20
CA LEU A 170 12.06 -1.48 -16.25
C LEU A 170 11.61 -0.01 -16.33
N VAL A 171 11.28 0.62 -15.20
CA VAL A 171 10.90 2.03 -15.14
C VAL A 171 12.05 2.92 -15.63
N ALA A 172 13.28 2.66 -15.21
CA ALA A 172 14.46 3.37 -15.69
C ALA A 172 14.67 3.18 -17.20
N GLY A 173 14.44 1.97 -17.73
CA GLY A 173 14.52 1.67 -19.16
C GLY A 173 13.47 2.43 -19.98
N VAL A 174 12.22 2.50 -19.51
CA VAL A 174 11.15 3.27 -20.17
C VAL A 174 11.46 4.77 -20.12
N ILE A 175 11.92 5.30 -18.98
CA ILE A 175 12.36 6.69 -18.84
C ILE A 175 13.47 6.99 -19.84
N TYR A 176 14.50 6.13 -19.90
CA TYR A 176 15.60 6.29 -20.83
C TYR A 176 15.11 6.30 -22.29
N TRP A 177 14.25 5.36 -22.66
CA TRP A 177 13.76 5.22 -24.04
C TRP A 177 12.84 6.36 -24.49
N PHE A 178 12.03 6.93 -23.59
CA PHE A 178 11.09 8.02 -23.94
C PHE A 178 11.66 9.44 -23.71
N PHE A 179 12.50 9.65 -22.68
CA PHE A 179 12.99 10.98 -22.31
C PHE A 179 14.41 11.27 -22.73
N LEU A 180 15.32 10.32 -22.54
CA LEU A 180 16.76 10.50 -22.79
C LEU A 180 17.15 10.09 -24.22
N ARG A 181 16.42 9.14 -24.80
CA ARG A 181 16.56 8.81 -26.21
C ARG A 181 16.00 9.99 -27.01
N LYS A 182 16.91 10.89 -27.41
CA LYS A 182 16.63 11.85 -28.46
C LYS A 182 16.16 11.04 -29.67
N LYS A 183 14.86 11.03 -29.95
CA LYS A 183 14.38 10.59 -31.26
C LYS A 183 15.16 11.45 -32.26
N PRO A 184 15.97 10.86 -33.15
CA PRO A 184 16.54 11.66 -34.21
C PRO A 184 15.35 12.26 -34.94
N MET A 185 15.28 13.59 -34.98
CA MET A 185 14.36 14.24 -35.91
C MET A 185 14.67 13.63 -37.27
N THR A 186 13.63 13.18 -37.97
CA THR A 186 13.76 12.68 -39.34
C THR A 186 14.53 13.74 -40.12
N GLU A 187 15.50 13.35 -40.95
CA GLU A 187 16.34 14.34 -41.65
C GLU A 187 15.50 15.37 -42.43
N GLU A 188 14.36 14.94 -42.95
CA GLU A 188 13.37 15.77 -43.64
C GLU A 188 12.81 16.90 -42.75
N GLU A 189 12.49 16.62 -41.47
CA GLU A 189 12.02 17.64 -40.53
C GLU A 189 13.11 18.66 -40.20
N LYS A 190 14.38 18.25 -40.18
CA LYS A 190 15.50 19.19 -39.96
C LYS A 190 15.70 20.10 -41.16
N ILE A 191 15.50 19.58 -42.37
CA ILE A 191 15.67 20.31 -43.63
C ILE A 191 14.52 21.30 -43.85
N ALA A 192 13.30 20.94 -43.45
CA ALA A 192 12.15 21.84 -43.49
C ALA A 192 12.30 23.08 -42.58
N ILE A 193 13.09 22.99 -41.50
CA ILE A 193 13.33 24.11 -40.59
C ILE A 193 14.38 25.08 -41.14
N LEU A 194 15.23 24.64 -42.07
CA LEU A 194 16.27 25.50 -42.63
C LEU A 194 15.65 26.61 -43.48
N PRO A 195 16.28 27.81 -43.51
CA PRO A 195 15.93 28.86 -44.44
C PRO A 195 15.92 28.36 -45.89
N PRO A 196 15.07 28.90 -46.79
CA PRO A 196 14.89 28.38 -48.15
C PRO A 196 16.19 28.28 -48.95
N TYR A 197 17.10 29.25 -48.80
CA TYR A 197 18.42 29.24 -49.45
C TYR A 197 19.32 28.09 -48.95
N GLU A 198 19.44 27.93 -47.62
CA GLU A 198 20.24 26.86 -47.03
C GLU A 198 19.66 25.48 -47.37
N ARG A 199 18.33 25.38 -47.39
CA ARG A 199 17.60 24.19 -47.82
C ARG A 199 17.96 23.79 -49.25
N ALA A 200 17.97 24.75 -50.17
CA ALA A 200 18.31 24.51 -51.57
C ALA A 200 19.78 24.07 -51.75
N LYS A 201 20.74 24.73 -51.07
CA LYS A 201 22.16 24.34 -51.10
C LYS A 201 22.38 22.94 -50.56
N LEU A 202 21.74 22.61 -49.44
CA LEU A 202 21.84 21.27 -48.83
C LEU A 202 21.20 20.21 -49.73
N ALA A 203 20.06 20.50 -50.37
CA ALA A 203 19.43 19.58 -51.31
C ALA A 203 20.31 19.33 -52.55
N LEU A 204 20.98 20.36 -53.08
CA LEU A 204 21.96 20.22 -54.15
C LEU A 204 23.17 19.38 -53.73
N GLN A 205 23.67 19.55 -52.50
CA GLN A 205 24.75 18.73 -51.96
C GLN A 205 24.31 17.26 -51.81
N LYS A 206 23.07 17.00 -51.38
CA LYS A 206 22.50 15.65 -51.34
C LYS A 206 22.36 15.06 -52.75
N LEU A 207 21.99 15.87 -53.73
CA LEU A 207 21.93 15.46 -55.13
C LEU A 207 23.30 15.02 -55.65
N ASP A 208 24.39 15.69 -55.26
CA ASP A 208 25.75 15.27 -55.64
C ASP A 208 26.18 13.95 -54.98
N GLN A 209 25.75 13.72 -53.74
CA GLN A 209 26.03 12.49 -53.00
C GLN A 209 25.17 11.32 -53.47
N SER A 210 24.12 11.59 -54.26
CA SER A 210 23.24 10.58 -54.80
C SER A 210 23.94 9.72 -55.87
N ASN A 211 23.44 8.50 -56.06
CA ASN A 211 23.98 7.58 -57.05
C ASN A 211 23.33 7.71 -58.43
N TYR A 212 22.56 8.77 -58.72
CA TYR A 212 21.84 8.92 -59.99
C TYR A 212 22.77 8.91 -61.21
N LEU A 213 23.84 9.73 -61.16
CA LEU A 213 24.81 9.78 -62.26
C LEU A 213 25.53 8.45 -62.43
N GLN A 214 25.92 7.77 -61.35
CA GLN A 214 26.57 6.46 -61.41
C GLN A 214 25.66 5.39 -62.05
N ARG A 215 24.36 5.44 -61.73
CA ARG A 215 23.34 4.52 -62.27
C ARG A 215 22.85 4.92 -63.67
N LYS A 216 23.40 5.98 -64.27
CA LYS A 216 22.92 6.59 -65.54
C LYS A 216 21.44 6.98 -65.50
N ASP A 217 20.90 7.26 -64.31
CA ASP A 217 19.52 7.74 -64.13
C ASP A 217 19.50 9.27 -64.22
N LEU A 218 19.62 9.76 -65.46
CA LEU A 218 19.55 11.19 -65.75
C LEU A 218 18.15 11.75 -65.50
N LYS A 219 17.10 10.94 -65.65
CA LYS A 219 15.72 11.39 -65.46
C LYS A 219 15.48 11.74 -63.99
N GLY A 220 15.88 10.87 -63.06
CA GLY A 220 15.81 11.13 -61.63
C GLY A 220 16.62 12.37 -61.25
N TYR A 221 17.88 12.45 -61.72
CA TYR A 221 18.76 13.58 -61.46
C TYR A 221 18.17 14.93 -61.87
N TYR A 222 17.66 15.06 -63.10
CA TYR A 222 17.05 16.31 -63.56
C TYR A 222 15.69 16.56 -62.91
N SER A 223 14.94 15.53 -62.51
CA SER A 223 13.71 15.71 -61.73
C SER A 223 14.01 16.40 -60.41
N ASP A 224 15.00 15.91 -59.66
CA ASP A 224 15.39 16.49 -58.38
C ASP A 224 16.06 17.86 -58.55
N LEU A 225 16.94 18.03 -59.55
CA LEU A 225 17.57 19.32 -59.84
C LEU A 225 16.55 20.43 -60.14
N THR A 226 15.57 20.13 -60.99
CA THR A 226 14.51 21.09 -61.34
C THR A 226 13.58 21.36 -60.16
N MET A 227 13.28 20.35 -59.35
CA MET A 227 12.48 20.52 -58.14
C MET A 227 13.17 21.46 -57.15
N ILE A 228 14.47 21.32 -56.93
CA ILE A 228 15.22 22.17 -55.99
C ILE A 228 15.19 23.63 -56.41
N ILE A 229 15.51 23.94 -57.68
CA ILE A 229 15.52 25.32 -58.15
C ILE A 229 14.11 25.91 -58.19
N ARG A 230 13.10 25.15 -58.65
CA ARG A 230 11.72 25.64 -58.67
C ARG A 230 11.21 25.91 -57.27
N GLN A 231 11.46 25.01 -56.31
CA GLN A 231 11.07 25.22 -54.92
C GLN A 231 11.72 26.48 -54.32
N TYR A 232 13.00 26.74 -54.61
CA TYR A 232 13.64 27.96 -54.11
C TYR A 232 13.01 29.24 -54.70
N ILE A 233 12.74 29.23 -56.02
CA ILE A 233 12.05 30.34 -56.70
C ILE A 233 10.61 30.48 -56.17
N ASP A 234 9.94 29.37 -55.88
CA ASP A 234 8.59 29.31 -55.33
C ASP A 234 8.48 30.05 -54.00
N GLU A 235 9.40 29.74 -53.08
CA GLU A 235 9.40 30.29 -51.73
C GLU A 235 9.90 31.75 -51.66
N LYS A 236 10.66 32.24 -52.65
CA LYS A 236 11.36 33.54 -52.56
C LYS A 236 11.08 34.55 -53.65
N VAL A 237 10.55 34.13 -54.80
CA VAL A 237 10.37 35.03 -55.96
C VAL A 237 8.95 34.96 -56.51
N TYR A 238 8.42 33.75 -56.72
CA TYR A 238 7.12 33.54 -57.33
C TYR A 238 6.44 32.27 -56.80
N ASP A 239 5.44 32.45 -55.95
CA ASP A 239 4.64 31.46 -55.21
C ASP A 239 3.87 30.40 -56.02
N HIS A 240 4.04 30.34 -57.35
CA HIS A 240 3.48 29.30 -58.21
C HIS A 240 4.54 28.68 -59.15
N ALA A 241 5.83 28.81 -58.82
CA ALA A 241 6.92 28.29 -59.64
C ALA A 241 6.92 26.76 -59.75
N LEU A 242 6.42 26.04 -58.74
CA LEU A 242 6.25 24.58 -58.80
C LEU A 242 5.11 24.14 -59.73
N GLU A 243 4.07 24.96 -59.86
CA GLU A 243 2.87 24.69 -60.65
C GLU A 243 2.99 25.17 -62.10
N SER A 244 3.93 26.08 -62.35
CA SER A 244 4.17 26.68 -63.66
C SER A 244 4.97 25.79 -64.60
N THR A 245 4.64 25.85 -65.88
CA THR A 245 5.51 25.28 -66.92
C THR A 245 6.83 26.06 -67.02
N THR A 246 7.84 25.46 -67.65
CA THR A 246 9.14 26.13 -67.83
C THR A 246 9.03 27.47 -68.57
N GLN A 247 8.12 27.59 -69.54
CA GLN A 247 7.94 28.84 -70.28
C GLN A 247 7.22 29.89 -69.44
N GLU A 248 6.12 29.51 -68.78
CA GLU A 248 5.38 30.42 -67.88
C GLU A 248 6.26 30.95 -66.74
N LEU A 249 7.10 30.09 -66.15
CA LEU A 249 8.03 30.50 -65.11
C LEU A 249 9.04 31.53 -65.64
N VAL A 250 9.62 31.31 -66.82
CA VAL A 250 10.58 32.24 -67.42
C VAL A 250 9.92 33.57 -67.79
N ASP A 251 8.74 33.53 -68.41
CA ASP A 251 7.97 34.72 -68.77
C ASP A 251 7.61 35.52 -67.50
N ARG A 252 7.26 34.82 -66.40
CA ARG A 252 6.97 35.46 -65.12
C ARG A 252 8.20 36.12 -64.50
N LEU A 253 9.35 35.44 -64.52
CA LEU A 253 10.61 36.01 -64.03
C LEU A 253 11.04 37.25 -64.83
N GLN A 254 10.84 37.24 -66.15
CA GLN A 254 11.08 38.41 -67.00
C GLN A 254 10.15 39.57 -66.63
N LEU A 255 8.86 39.30 -66.44
CA LEU A 255 7.89 40.32 -66.04
C LEU A 255 8.23 40.94 -64.67
N LEU A 256 8.64 40.13 -63.70
CA LEU A 256 9.06 40.60 -62.37
C LEU A 256 10.31 41.50 -62.44
N LYS A 257 11.26 41.15 -63.33
CA LYS A 257 12.43 41.98 -63.63
C LYS A 257 12.02 43.29 -64.29
N ASP A 258 11.24 43.24 -65.36
CA ASP A 258 10.81 44.43 -66.12
C ASP A 258 9.97 45.39 -65.27
N GLY A 259 9.25 44.85 -64.29
CA GLY A 259 8.51 45.60 -63.28
C GLY A 259 9.36 46.15 -62.12
N ASN A 260 10.68 45.98 -62.14
CA ASN A 260 11.62 46.33 -61.05
C ASN A 260 11.22 45.75 -59.68
N GLN A 261 10.54 44.60 -59.65
CA GLN A 261 10.16 43.93 -58.40
C GLN A 261 11.30 43.05 -57.86
N VAL A 262 12.14 42.51 -58.76
CA VAL A 262 13.33 41.72 -58.40
C VAL A 262 14.47 42.09 -59.36
N ASP A 263 15.65 42.41 -58.83
CA ASP A 263 16.81 42.83 -59.63
C ASP A 263 17.59 41.63 -60.22
N LEU A 264 16.88 40.76 -60.95
CA LEU A 264 17.48 39.59 -61.58
C LEU A 264 18.20 39.95 -62.88
N ASP A 265 19.42 39.46 -63.09
CA ASP A 265 20.11 39.61 -64.39
C ASP A 265 19.39 38.79 -65.49
N LEU A 266 19.35 39.32 -66.71
CA LEU A 266 18.83 38.58 -67.88
C LEU A 266 19.60 37.29 -68.12
N LYS A 267 20.91 37.31 -67.80
CA LYS A 267 21.76 36.11 -67.89
C LYS A 267 21.29 35.01 -66.94
N THR A 268 20.91 35.36 -65.71
CA THR A 268 20.39 34.41 -64.72
C THR A 268 19.11 33.76 -65.22
N ILE A 269 18.14 34.55 -65.69
CA ILE A 269 16.88 34.03 -66.25
C ILE A 269 17.16 33.07 -67.41
N LYS A 270 18.07 33.44 -68.32
CA LYS A 270 18.45 32.60 -69.47
C LYS A 270 19.16 31.30 -69.07
N ASN A 271 20.01 31.35 -68.04
CA ASN A 271 20.70 30.17 -67.52
C ASN A 271 19.72 29.19 -66.88
N ILE A 272 18.78 29.71 -66.08
CA ILE A 272 17.67 28.92 -65.50
C ILE A 272 16.84 28.29 -66.61
N GLU A 273 16.39 29.08 -67.59
CA GLU A 273 15.64 28.61 -68.75
C GLU A 273 16.37 27.47 -69.47
N THR A 274 17.68 27.63 -69.71
CA THR A 274 18.49 26.64 -70.41
C THR A 274 18.53 25.30 -69.67
N VAL A 275 18.74 25.34 -68.34
CA VAL A 275 18.76 24.12 -67.51
C VAL A 275 17.38 23.47 -67.45
N LEU A 276 16.30 24.26 -67.26
CA LEU A 276 14.93 23.74 -67.19
C LEU A 276 14.49 23.13 -68.53
N LYS A 277 14.77 23.78 -69.66
CA LYS A 277 14.48 23.23 -71.00
C LYS A 277 15.24 21.94 -71.26
N ARG A 278 16.51 21.87 -70.84
CA ARG A 278 17.28 20.62 -70.94
C ARG A 278 16.68 19.50 -70.09
N ALA A 279 16.27 19.82 -68.87
CA ALA A 279 15.60 18.88 -67.99
C ALA A 279 14.29 18.35 -68.60
N ASP A 280 13.49 19.22 -69.22
CA ASP A 280 12.25 18.82 -69.90
C ASP A 280 12.54 17.88 -71.08
N LEU A 281 13.59 18.15 -71.87
CA LEU A 281 14.05 17.24 -72.93
C LEU A 281 14.48 15.87 -72.39
N VAL A 282 15.13 15.82 -71.22
CA VAL A 282 15.50 14.54 -70.58
C VAL A 282 14.26 13.80 -70.06
N LYS A 283 13.34 14.50 -69.40
CA LYS A 283 12.15 13.93 -68.76
C LYS A 283 11.11 13.42 -69.75
N PHE A 284 10.90 14.16 -70.84
CA PHE A 284 9.79 13.92 -71.78
C PHE A 284 10.26 13.46 -73.16
N ALA A 285 11.38 13.99 -73.68
CA ALA A 285 11.91 13.63 -75.00
C ALA A 285 13.00 12.53 -74.96
N LYS A 286 13.28 11.95 -73.77
CA LYS A 286 14.29 10.90 -73.54
C LYS A 286 15.70 11.30 -74.03
N SER A 287 16.01 12.60 -74.04
CA SER A 287 17.35 13.10 -74.31
C SER A 287 18.34 12.56 -73.28
N ARG A 288 19.59 12.31 -73.70
CA ARG A 288 20.66 11.77 -72.86
C ARG A 288 21.90 12.64 -72.94
N PRO A 289 21.92 13.79 -72.23
CA PRO A 289 23.12 14.62 -72.14
C PRO A 289 24.25 13.87 -71.42
N ASP A 290 25.48 14.28 -71.69
CA ASP A 290 26.65 13.74 -70.99
C ASP A 290 26.61 14.07 -69.49
N GLN A 291 27.22 13.20 -68.69
CA GLN A 291 27.27 13.38 -67.23
C GLN A 291 28.03 14.65 -66.83
N GLU A 292 29.03 15.06 -67.62
CA GLU A 292 29.75 16.31 -67.41
C GLU A 292 28.82 17.53 -67.60
N LEU A 293 27.95 17.48 -68.61
CA LEU A 293 26.96 18.52 -68.83
C LEU A 293 25.95 18.59 -67.67
N ALA A 294 25.53 17.44 -67.13
CA ALA A 294 24.64 17.41 -65.97
C ALA A 294 25.29 17.98 -64.68
N LYS A 295 26.60 17.79 -64.50
CA LYS A 295 27.37 18.42 -63.41
C LYS A 295 27.54 19.93 -63.62
N LEU A 296 27.74 20.35 -64.87
CA LEU A 296 27.81 21.76 -65.24
C LEU A 296 26.47 22.44 -64.94
N ASP A 297 25.35 21.83 -65.33
CA ASP A 297 24.01 22.36 -65.05
C ASP A 297 23.72 22.49 -63.57
N ARG A 298 24.12 21.50 -62.76
CA ARG A 298 24.05 21.62 -61.30
C ARG A 298 24.87 22.79 -60.80
N SER A 299 26.08 23.00 -61.32
CA SER A 299 26.94 24.13 -60.93
C SER A 299 26.32 25.47 -61.35
N THR A 300 25.70 25.54 -62.52
CA THR A 300 24.91 26.69 -62.97
C THR A 300 23.76 26.96 -62.01
N VAL A 301 22.96 25.96 -61.63
CA VAL A 301 21.86 26.11 -60.67
C VAL A 301 22.35 26.66 -59.32
N VAL A 302 23.51 26.19 -58.84
CA VAL A 302 24.10 26.67 -57.59
C VAL A 302 24.43 28.15 -57.66
N LEU A 303 25.02 28.60 -58.78
CA LEU A 303 25.36 30.00 -59.02
C LEU A 303 24.10 30.86 -59.19
N GLU A 304 23.10 30.38 -59.94
CA GLU A 304 21.87 31.15 -60.13
C GLU A 304 21.06 31.27 -58.84
N ILE A 305 21.09 30.28 -57.94
CA ILE A 305 20.52 30.42 -56.59
C ILE A 305 21.23 31.52 -55.78
N ASP A 306 22.55 31.67 -55.95
CA ASP A 306 23.30 32.76 -55.30
C ASP A 306 22.91 34.11 -55.89
N HIS A 307 22.85 34.23 -57.22
CA HIS A 307 22.43 35.46 -57.88
C HIS A 307 20.98 35.85 -57.53
N VAL A 308 20.07 34.88 -57.47
CA VAL A 308 18.67 35.12 -57.05
C VAL A 308 18.63 35.58 -55.60
N LYS A 309 19.43 34.98 -54.70
CA LYS A 309 19.51 35.44 -53.30
C LYS A 309 20.01 36.88 -53.20
N ASP A 310 21.05 37.21 -53.94
CA ASP A 310 21.68 38.54 -53.87
C ASP A 310 20.85 39.62 -54.56
N ALA A 311 19.97 39.24 -55.48
CA ALA A 311 19.00 40.13 -56.14
C ALA A 311 17.76 40.45 -55.27
N LEU A 312 17.55 39.69 -54.18
CA LEU A 312 16.44 39.90 -53.26
C LEU A 312 16.85 40.87 -52.14
N PRO A 313 15.96 41.77 -51.69
CA PRO A 313 16.23 42.62 -50.54
C PRO A 313 16.46 41.78 -49.28
N GLU A 314 17.18 42.34 -48.30
CA GLU A 314 17.32 41.68 -47.01
C GLU A 314 15.95 41.40 -46.39
N PRO A 315 15.77 40.24 -45.74
CA PRO A 315 14.49 39.86 -45.15
C PRO A 315 14.01 40.92 -44.15
N THR A 316 12.77 41.34 -44.34
CA THR A 316 12.08 42.36 -43.54
C THR A 316 11.99 41.94 -42.06
N GLU A 317 11.89 42.89 -41.13
CA GLU A 317 11.77 42.55 -39.69
C GLU A 317 10.56 41.64 -39.40
N GLU A 318 9.47 41.81 -40.14
CA GLU A 318 8.27 40.98 -40.04
C GLU A 318 8.55 39.51 -40.40
N GLU A 319 9.25 39.26 -41.52
CA GLU A 319 9.63 37.90 -41.93
C GLU A 319 10.55 37.22 -40.91
N LYS A 320 11.51 37.96 -40.36
CA LYS A 320 12.39 37.46 -39.29
C LYS A 320 11.58 37.10 -38.03
N LEU A 321 10.60 37.92 -37.67
CA LEU A 321 9.72 37.65 -36.52
C LEU A 321 8.82 36.43 -36.76
N GLU A 322 8.34 36.22 -37.98
CA GLU A 322 7.56 35.04 -38.34
C GLU A 322 8.38 33.75 -38.25
N ASP A 323 9.61 33.75 -38.76
CA ASP A 323 10.53 32.62 -38.63
C ASP A 323 10.80 32.29 -37.15
N VAL A 324 11.04 33.30 -36.33
CA VAL A 324 11.24 33.12 -34.88
C VAL A 324 9.99 32.54 -34.22
N LYS A 325 8.79 33.09 -34.51
CA LYS A 325 7.52 32.55 -33.99
C LYS A 325 7.31 31.10 -34.39
N TYR A 326 7.59 30.75 -35.64
CA TYR A 326 7.49 29.38 -36.13
C TYR A 326 8.42 28.42 -35.36
N LEU A 327 9.69 28.81 -35.15
CA LEU A 327 10.65 28.04 -34.36
C LEU A 327 10.19 27.88 -32.90
N GLU A 328 9.62 28.93 -32.31
CA GLU A 328 9.04 28.89 -30.96
C GLU A 328 7.84 27.95 -30.87
N GLU A 329 6.92 27.98 -31.84
CA GLU A 329 5.79 27.04 -31.89
C GLU A 329 6.24 25.59 -31.96
N LEU A 330 7.26 25.29 -32.78
CA LEU A 330 7.86 23.96 -32.85
C LEU A 330 8.46 23.56 -31.50
N ALA A 331 9.18 24.47 -30.83
CA ALA A 331 9.73 24.23 -29.51
C ALA A 331 8.62 23.99 -28.46
N GLN A 332 7.52 24.74 -28.51
CA GLN A 332 6.36 24.55 -27.64
C GLN A 332 5.66 23.22 -27.89
N LYS A 333 5.43 22.83 -29.16
CA LYS A 333 4.87 21.52 -29.53
C LYS A 333 5.75 20.39 -28.99
N ARG A 334 7.08 20.51 -29.06
CA ARG A 334 8.02 19.55 -28.47
C ARG A 334 7.92 19.51 -26.94
N LYS A 335 7.83 20.66 -26.26
CA LYS A 335 7.63 20.74 -24.80
C LYS A 335 6.32 20.08 -24.38
N ARG A 336 5.20 20.39 -25.05
CA ARG A 336 3.88 19.80 -24.77
C ARG A 336 3.89 18.29 -24.93
N ARG A 337 4.47 17.77 -26.03
CA ARG A 337 4.64 16.32 -26.22
C ARG A 337 5.43 15.71 -25.08
N ARG A 338 6.55 16.33 -24.67
CA ARG A 338 7.36 15.85 -23.53
C ARG A 338 6.55 15.82 -22.23
N ILE A 339 5.75 16.84 -21.96
CA ILE A 339 4.89 16.91 -20.77
C ILE A 339 3.82 15.82 -20.80
N ILE A 340 3.11 15.64 -21.92
CA ILE A 340 2.08 14.60 -22.08
C ILE A 340 2.68 13.20 -21.89
N TRP A 341 3.84 12.93 -22.48
CA TRP A 341 4.53 11.66 -22.26
C TRP A 341 4.98 11.50 -20.79
N SER A 342 5.33 12.59 -20.10
CA SER A 342 5.75 12.54 -18.68
C SER A 342 4.59 12.30 -17.74
N SER A 343 3.43 12.91 -18.00
CA SER A 343 2.23 12.64 -17.23
C SER A 343 1.72 11.22 -17.47
N MET A 344 1.74 10.73 -18.72
CA MET A 344 1.37 9.35 -19.04
C MET A 344 2.27 8.34 -18.35
N LEU A 345 3.59 8.56 -18.34
CA LEU A 345 4.53 7.71 -17.62
C LEU A 345 4.29 7.75 -16.10
N ALA A 346 4.09 8.93 -15.51
CA ALA A 346 3.82 9.07 -14.09
C ALA A 346 2.54 8.32 -13.67
N VAL A 347 1.48 8.41 -14.48
CA VAL A 347 0.24 7.65 -14.26
C VAL A 347 0.48 6.15 -14.35
N LEU A 348 1.28 5.68 -15.32
CA LEU A 348 1.63 4.26 -15.47
C LEU A 348 2.41 3.73 -14.25
N VAL A 349 3.33 4.52 -13.69
CA VAL A 349 4.06 4.18 -12.47
C VAL A 349 3.11 4.11 -11.27
N VAL A 350 2.20 5.08 -11.11
CA VAL A 350 1.21 5.07 -10.01
C VAL A 350 0.28 3.86 -10.10
N ILE A 351 -0.20 3.51 -11.30
CA ILE A 351 -1.02 2.31 -11.51
C ILE A 351 -0.22 1.04 -11.19
N GLY A 352 1.03 0.96 -11.63
CA GLY A 352 1.91 -0.17 -11.34
C GLY A 352 2.32 -0.32 -9.87
N THR A 353 2.19 0.73 -9.05
CA THR A 353 2.39 0.63 -7.58
C THR A 353 1.14 0.20 -6.82
N TYR A 354 -0.04 0.27 -7.45
CA TYR A 354 -1.33 -0.04 -6.82
C TYR A 354 -1.85 -1.45 -7.15
N VAL A 355 -1.24 -2.11 -8.14
CA VAL A 355 -1.45 -3.53 -8.52
C VAL A 355 -0.31 -4.36 -7.96
#